data_AF-A0A979FSV6-F1
#
_entry.id   AF-A0A979FSV6-F1
#
_cell.length_a   1.000
_cell.length_b   1.000
_cell.length_c   1.000
_cell.angle_alpha   90.00
_cell.angle_beta   90.00
_cell.angle_gamma   90.00
#
_symmetry.space_group_name_H-M   'P 1'
#
loop_
_entity.id
_entity.type
_entity.pdbx_description
1 polymer ?
#
loop_
_entity_poly.entity_id
_entity_poly.type
_entity_poly.pdbx_seq_one_letter_code
_entity_poly.pdbx_strand_id
1 'polypeptide(L)'
;MERNNHRQYEEVCQSSDSDDDDDGGGADFDDAVVATGFGKFHYTVVLVGGLANASDAIELLCVSLLLPAAQCDLHMSSQDKGWLNAMVFFGMMLGGYVWGALGDMYGRRRVLVVSLLVNAVAGLVSSVVQTFPAFLVMRFISGLGVGGSIPLVWAYTSEFLPARHRGRALSVVAAFWMVGNVIVALVGLAIIPLDFVLTSGSFSFSSWRLFLVICALPSLSIGIWLIWLPESPMFLLLQLKNSEALAVLQRMFAANTGRLAKDYPIHSLRSLET
;
A
#
# COMPACT_ATOMS: atom_id res chain seq x y z
N MET A 1 25.96 -53.72 14.57
CA MET A 1 24.89 -53.45 13.59
C MET A 1 24.59 -51.95 13.45
N GLU A 2 24.80 -51.11 14.47
CA GLU A 2 24.50 -49.65 14.40
C GLU A 2 25.40 -48.81 13.47
N ARG A 3 26.64 -49.24 13.21
CA ARG A 3 27.56 -48.51 12.29
C ARG A 3 27.16 -48.54 10.82
N ASN A 4 26.35 -49.50 10.39
CA ASN A 4 25.86 -49.56 9.00
C ASN A 4 24.69 -48.60 8.76
N ASN A 5 23.84 -48.37 9.77
CA ASN A 5 22.75 -47.41 9.64
C ASN A 5 23.28 -45.99 9.46
N HIS A 6 24.31 -45.58 10.21
CA HIS A 6 24.84 -44.21 10.10
C HIS A 6 25.40 -43.88 8.71
N ARG A 7 26.10 -44.83 8.07
CA ARG A 7 26.57 -44.66 6.69
C ARG A 7 25.43 -44.63 5.68
N GLN A 8 24.38 -45.41 5.91
CA GLN A 8 23.19 -45.40 5.06
C GLN A 8 22.42 -44.07 5.18
N TYR A 9 22.37 -43.45 6.37
CA TYR A 9 21.81 -42.10 6.53
C TYR A 9 22.68 -41.01 5.90
N GLU A 10 24.01 -41.12 6.01
CA GLU A 10 24.94 -40.19 5.35
C GLU A 10 24.90 -40.30 3.81
N GLU A 11 24.78 -41.51 3.26
CA GLU A 11 24.61 -41.74 1.82
C GLU A 11 23.25 -41.23 1.31
N VAL A 12 22.16 -41.38 2.08
CA VAL A 12 20.84 -40.83 1.72
C VAL A 12 20.83 -39.30 1.76
N CYS A 13 21.54 -38.68 2.72
CA CYS A 13 21.70 -37.23 2.77
C CYS A 13 22.61 -36.70 1.67
N GLN A 14 23.66 -37.46 1.31
CA GLN A 14 24.55 -37.10 0.19
C GLN A 14 23.90 -37.31 -1.17
N SER A 15 23.02 -38.31 -1.34
CA SER A 15 22.23 -38.47 -2.57
C SER A 15 21.11 -37.44 -2.69
N SER A 16 20.55 -36.97 -1.56
CA SER A 16 19.56 -35.87 -1.60
C SER A 16 20.18 -34.50 -1.87
N ASP A 17 21.49 -34.33 -1.64
CA ASP A 17 22.21 -33.09 -1.97
C ASP A 17 22.82 -33.12 -3.39
N SER A 18 22.76 -34.25 -4.11
CA SER A 18 23.39 -34.42 -5.44
C SER A 18 22.42 -34.69 -6.60
N ASP A 19 21.11 -34.73 -6.36
CA ASP A 19 20.08 -35.01 -7.38
C ASP A 19 19.11 -33.82 -7.61
N ASP A 20 19.52 -32.59 -7.28
CA ASP A 20 18.77 -31.35 -7.60
C ASP A 20 19.33 -30.62 -8.85
N ASP A 21 20.12 -31.32 -9.67
CA ASP A 21 20.52 -30.88 -10.99
C ASP A 21 19.60 -31.51 -12.06
N ASP A 22 18.72 -30.67 -12.60
CA ASP A 22 18.03 -30.81 -13.90
C ASP A 22 16.59 -31.37 -13.91
N ASP A 23 15.64 -30.59 -13.38
CA ASP A 23 14.32 -30.43 -14.03
C ASP A 23 13.74 -29.01 -13.76
N GLY A 24 13.96 -28.07 -14.69
CA GLY A 24 13.40 -26.69 -14.67
C GLY A 24 14.37 -25.53 -14.40
N GLY A 25 15.37 -25.33 -15.27
CA GLY A 25 16.56 -24.45 -15.11
C GLY A 25 16.39 -22.92 -14.94
N GLY A 26 15.61 -22.47 -13.95
CA GLY A 26 15.51 -21.07 -13.52
C GLY A 26 15.95 -20.85 -12.08
N ALA A 27 16.42 -19.63 -11.76
CA ALA A 27 16.75 -19.24 -10.39
C ALA A 27 15.49 -19.06 -9.54
N ASP A 28 15.59 -19.33 -8.24
CA ASP A 28 14.51 -19.05 -7.29
C ASP A 28 14.24 -17.53 -7.19
N PHE A 29 12.99 -17.18 -6.87
CA PHE A 29 12.57 -15.79 -6.79
C PHE A 29 13.30 -15.02 -5.69
N ASP A 30 13.47 -15.60 -4.50
CA ASP A 30 14.13 -14.91 -3.39
C ASP A 30 15.62 -14.67 -3.71
N ASP A 31 16.28 -15.64 -4.36
CA ASP A 31 17.65 -15.48 -4.87
C ASP A 31 17.75 -14.39 -5.93
N ALA A 32 16.76 -14.30 -6.82
CA ALA A 32 16.67 -13.26 -7.82
C ALA A 32 16.54 -11.87 -7.19
N VAL A 33 15.69 -11.70 -6.18
CA VAL A 33 15.57 -10.44 -5.45
C VAL A 33 16.89 -10.10 -4.74
N VAL A 34 17.55 -11.07 -4.11
CA VAL A 34 18.86 -10.86 -3.46
C VAL A 34 19.92 -10.42 -4.46
N ALA A 35 19.94 -11.00 -5.66
CA ALA A 35 20.87 -10.63 -6.72
C ALA A 35 20.72 -9.18 -7.22
N THR A 36 19.55 -8.54 -7.02
CA THR A 36 19.36 -7.11 -7.33
C THR A 36 20.14 -6.18 -6.39
N GLY A 37 20.69 -6.70 -5.29
CA GLY A 37 21.32 -5.93 -4.22
C GLY A 37 20.31 -5.09 -3.44
N PHE A 38 20.72 -4.53 -2.31
CA PHE A 38 19.87 -3.62 -1.52
C PHE A 38 20.33 -2.18 -1.71
N GLY A 39 19.41 -1.26 -2.06
CA GLY A 39 19.81 0.10 -2.44
C GLY A 39 18.64 1.05 -2.69
N LYS A 40 18.88 2.04 -3.55
CA LYS A 40 17.96 3.17 -3.79
C LYS A 40 16.54 2.76 -4.16
N PHE A 41 16.39 1.68 -4.92
CA PHE A 41 15.07 1.19 -5.31
C PHE A 41 14.28 0.72 -4.10
N HIS A 42 14.89 -0.11 -3.25
CA HIS A 42 14.26 -0.63 -2.04
C HIS A 42 13.90 0.51 -1.07
N TYR A 43 14.78 1.49 -0.88
CA TYR A 43 14.46 2.68 -0.07
C TYR A 43 13.30 3.47 -0.66
N THR A 44 13.21 3.59 -1.99
CA THR A 44 12.09 4.26 -2.66
C THR A 44 10.77 3.52 -2.43
N VAL A 45 10.76 2.19 -2.60
CA VAL A 45 9.55 1.38 -2.36
C VAL A 45 9.10 1.47 -0.90
N VAL A 46 10.03 1.37 0.05
CA VAL A 46 9.72 1.52 1.49
C VAL A 46 9.21 2.92 1.81
N LEU A 47 9.79 3.97 1.21
CA LEU A 47 9.33 5.33 1.40
C LEU A 47 7.94 5.55 0.83
N VAL A 48 7.67 5.10 -0.40
CA VAL A 48 6.36 5.23 -1.04
C VAL A 48 5.30 4.42 -0.28
N GLY A 49 5.61 3.18 0.12
CA GLY A 49 4.73 2.35 0.93
C GLY A 49 4.48 2.96 2.32
N GLY A 50 5.52 3.50 2.96
CA GLY A 50 5.41 4.23 4.22
C GLY A 50 4.51 5.47 4.09
N LEU A 51 4.72 6.28 3.08
CA LEU A 51 3.88 7.46 2.83
C LEU A 51 2.43 7.09 2.52
N ALA A 52 2.19 6.02 1.75
CA ALA A 52 0.84 5.49 1.50
C ALA A 52 0.16 5.10 2.82
N ASN A 53 0.87 4.34 3.66
CA ASN A 53 0.40 3.93 4.99
C ASN A 53 0.14 5.14 5.92
N ALA A 54 0.99 6.18 5.86
CA ALA A 54 0.75 7.43 6.58
C ALA A 54 -0.49 8.17 6.08
N SER A 55 -0.73 8.18 4.77
CA SER A 55 -1.91 8.78 4.17
C SER A 55 -3.20 8.08 4.60
N ASP A 56 -3.20 6.75 4.65
CA ASP A 56 -4.34 5.97 5.14
C ASP A 56 -4.63 6.30 6.62
N ALA A 57 -3.58 6.44 7.43
CA ALA A 57 -3.69 6.85 8.83
C ALA A 57 -4.28 8.28 8.97
N ILE A 58 -3.84 9.21 8.12
CA ILE A 58 -4.35 10.58 8.08
C ILE A 58 -5.85 10.58 7.80
N GLU A 59 -6.32 9.87 6.78
CA GLU A 59 -7.75 9.85 6.42
C GLU A 59 -8.59 9.16 7.51
N LEU A 60 -8.07 8.12 8.16
CA LEU A 60 -8.82 7.45 9.23
C LEU A 60 -8.98 8.34 10.47
N LEU A 61 -7.92 9.04 10.89
CA LEU A 61 -7.96 9.91 12.06
C LEU A 61 -8.64 11.27 11.78
N CYS A 62 -8.61 11.77 10.53
CA CYS A 62 -9.21 13.07 10.19
C CYS A 62 -10.72 13.11 10.52
N VAL A 63 -11.44 12.00 10.30
CA VAL A 63 -12.88 11.89 10.59
C VAL A 63 -13.18 12.17 12.06
N SER A 64 -12.33 11.67 12.96
CA SER A 64 -12.50 11.87 14.40
C SER A 64 -12.22 13.31 14.84
N LEU A 65 -11.25 13.97 14.20
CA LEU A 65 -10.85 15.34 14.53
C LEU A 65 -11.83 16.39 14.00
N LEU A 66 -12.43 16.16 12.83
CA LEU A 66 -13.37 17.11 12.21
C LEU A 66 -14.78 17.05 12.81
N LEU A 67 -15.15 15.94 13.47
CA LEU A 67 -16.51 15.68 13.97
C LEU A 67 -17.11 16.83 14.79
N PRO A 68 -16.38 17.45 15.76
CA PRO A 68 -16.91 18.58 16.52
C PRO A 68 -17.18 19.82 15.65
N ALA A 69 -16.31 20.11 14.68
CA ALA A 69 -16.42 21.27 13.80
C ALA A 69 -17.52 21.10 12.73
N ALA A 70 -17.70 19.87 12.23
CA ALA A 70 -18.71 19.57 11.21
C ALA A 70 -20.14 19.45 11.79
N GLN A 71 -20.29 19.25 13.11
CA GLN A 71 -21.58 18.97 13.74
C GLN A 71 -22.62 20.07 13.47
N CYS A 72 -22.26 21.33 13.70
CA CYS A 72 -23.18 22.45 13.51
C CYS A 72 -23.44 22.74 12.03
N ASP A 73 -22.42 22.61 11.17
CA ASP A 73 -22.53 22.88 9.72
C ASP A 73 -23.45 21.88 9.02
N LEU A 74 -23.36 20.60 9.39
CA LEU A 74 -24.15 19.51 8.79
C LEU A 74 -25.41 19.14 9.59
N HIS A 75 -25.74 19.89 10.65
CA HIS A 75 -26.88 19.63 11.54
C HIS A 75 -26.93 18.19 12.09
N MET A 76 -25.78 17.67 12.53
CA MET A 76 -25.65 16.27 12.94
C MET A 76 -26.18 16.01 14.35
N SER A 77 -27.00 14.97 14.50
CA SER A 77 -27.37 14.39 15.80
C SER A 77 -26.23 13.53 16.38
N SER A 78 -26.36 13.13 17.65
CA SER A 78 -25.42 12.17 18.26
C SER A 78 -25.43 10.80 17.57
N GLN A 79 -26.58 10.37 17.03
CA GLN A 79 -26.69 9.12 16.27
C GLN A 79 -25.97 9.22 14.91
N ASP A 80 -26.07 10.36 14.25
CA ASP A 80 -25.41 10.60 12.94
C ASP A 80 -23.89 10.49 13.03
N LYS A 81 -23.29 10.96 14.13
CA LYS A 81 -21.86 10.79 14.40
C LYS A 81 -21.46 9.32 14.52
N GLY A 82 -22.30 8.53 15.18
CA GLY A 82 -22.10 7.08 15.30
C GLY A 82 -22.17 6.39 13.94
N TRP A 83 -23.19 6.73 13.14
CA TRP A 83 -23.34 6.23 11.77
C TRP A 83 -22.16 6.60 10.87
N LEU A 84 -21.64 7.83 11.00
CA LEU A 84 -20.48 8.27 10.23
C LEU A 84 -19.27 7.36 10.44
N ASN A 85 -18.90 7.11 11.70
CA ASN A 85 -17.78 6.22 12.02
C ASN A 85 -18.06 4.78 11.58
N ALA A 86 -19.27 4.28 11.83
CA ALA A 86 -19.65 2.91 11.45
C ALA A 86 -19.55 2.69 9.93
N MET A 87 -20.01 3.66 9.13
CA MET A 87 -19.97 3.57 7.67
C MET A 87 -18.56 3.61 7.11
N VAL A 88 -17.63 4.35 7.72
CA VAL A 88 -16.22 4.33 7.32
C VAL A 88 -15.63 2.93 7.51
N PHE A 89 -15.79 2.33 8.69
CA PHE A 89 -15.30 0.97 8.96
C PHE A 89 -16.01 -0.11 8.14
N PHE A 90 -17.32 0.05 7.91
CA PHE A 90 -18.07 -0.85 7.04
C PHE A 90 -17.59 -0.76 5.59
N GLY A 91 -17.30 0.45 5.10
CA GLY A 91 -16.64 0.69 3.83
C GLY A 91 -15.27 0.01 3.79
N MET A 92 -14.44 0.15 4.82
CA MET A 92 -13.13 -0.52 4.87
C MET A 92 -13.24 -2.04 4.79
N MET A 93 -14.21 -2.63 5.48
CA MET A 93 -14.46 -4.07 5.44
C MET A 93 -14.78 -4.56 4.01
N LEU A 94 -15.72 -3.90 3.33
CA LEU A 94 -16.08 -4.24 1.95
C LEU A 94 -14.93 -3.94 0.97
N GLY A 95 -14.23 -2.84 1.20
CA GLY A 95 -13.10 -2.41 0.39
C GLY A 95 -11.97 -3.43 0.43
N GLY A 96 -11.60 -3.91 1.61
CA GLY A 96 -10.56 -4.94 1.75
C GLY A 96 -10.88 -6.22 1.00
N TYR A 97 -12.15 -6.67 1.03
CA TYR A 97 -12.58 -7.85 0.29
C TYR A 97 -12.52 -7.63 -1.24
N VAL A 98 -13.09 -6.53 -1.72
CA VAL A 98 -13.18 -6.24 -3.16
C VAL A 98 -11.80 -5.94 -3.74
N TRP A 99 -11.06 -5.01 -3.14
CA TRP A 99 -9.74 -4.60 -3.64
C TRP A 99 -8.67 -5.68 -3.43
N GLY A 100 -8.80 -6.51 -2.39
CA GLY A 100 -7.91 -7.67 -2.21
C GLY A 100 -8.00 -8.63 -3.40
N ALA A 101 -9.21 -9.09 -3.72
CA ALA A 101 -9.46 -9.96 -4.86
C ALA A 101 -9.04 -9.31 -6.19
N LEU A 102 -9.37 -8.03 -6.38
CA LEU A 102 -8.93 -7.30 -7.58
C LEU A 102 -7.40 -7.20 -7.66
N GLY A 103 -6.71 -7.00 -6.53
CA GLY A 103 -5.25 -6.90 -6.48
C GLY A 103 -4.55 -8.19 -6.85
N ASP A 104 -5.12 -9.33 -6.47
CA ASP A 104 -4.64 -10.66 -6.88
C ASP A 104 -4.86 -10.94 -8.36
N MET A 105 -5.93 -10.39 -8.96
CA MET A 105 -6.28 -10.63 -10.37
C MET A 105 -5.62 -9.65 -11.35
N TYR A 106 -5.61 -8.35 -11.03
CA TYR A 106 -5.24 -7.28 -11.96
C TYR A 106 -3.87 -6.64 -11.67
N GLY A 107 -3.27 -6.93 -10.52
CA GLY A 107 -1.95 -6.44 -10.11
C GLY A 107 -1.98 -5.55 -8.88
N ARG A 108 -0.98 -5.73 -8.01
CA ARG A 108 -0.84 -5.03 -6.73
C ARG A 108 -0.81 -3.51 -6.90
N ARG A 109 0.08 -3.00 -7.76
CA ARG A 109 0.29 -1.57 -7.99
C ARG A 109 -0.94 -0.92 -8.62
N ARG A 110 -1.50 -1.52 -9.67
CA ARG A 110 -2.65 -0.94 -10.40
C ARG A 110 -3.83 -0.76 -9.47
N VAL A 111 -4.14 -1.77 -8.68
CA VAL A 111 -5.27 -1.72 -7.76
C VAL A 111 -5.00 -0.79 -6.59
N LEU A 112 -3.76 -0.75 -6.08
CA LEU A 112 -3.35 0.21 -5.05
C LEU A 112 -3.51 1.67 -5.53
N VAL A 113 -3.10 1.97 -6.77
CA VAL A 113 -3.29 3.30 -7.35
C VAL A 113 -4.77 3.65 -7.41
N VAL A 114 -5.61 2.74 -7.91
CA VAL A 114 -7.05 2.99 -8.03
C VAL A 114 -7.69 3.21 -6.64
N SER A 115 -7.36 2.39 -5.64
CA SER A 115 -7.94 2.53 -4.30
C SER A 115 -7.53 3.85 -3.63
N LEU A 116 -6.26 4.26 -3.76
CA LEU A 116 -5.77 5.56 -3.27
C LEU A 116 -6.42 6.76 -3.98
N LEU A 117 -6.68 6.64 -5.29
CA LEU A 117 -7.38 7.68 -6.06
C LEU A 117 -8.86 7.75 -5.70
N VAL A 118 -9.53 6.61 -5.51
CA VAL A 118 -10.92 6.56 -5.03
C VAL A 118 -11.02 7.22 -3.66
N ASN A 119 -10.10 6.90 -2.74
CA ASN A 119 -10.02 7.54 -1.44
C ASN A 119 -9.82 9.06 -1.56
N ALA A 120 -8.84 9.50 -2.36
CA ALA A 120 -8.54 10.91 -2.54
C ALA A 120 -9.70 11.70 -3.15
N VAL A 121 -10.33 11.18 -4.20
CA VAL A 121 -11.46 11.84 -4.87
C VAL A 121 -12.66 11.89 -3.94
N ALA A 122 -12.99 10.79 -3.25
CA ALA A 122 -14.07 10.78 -2.27
C ALA A 122 -13.79 11.76 -1.13
N GLY A 123 -12.54 11.86 -0.66
CA GLY A 123 -12.09 12.81 0.34
C GLY A 123 -12.27 14.26 -0.08
N LEU A 124 -11.84 14.59 -1.31
CA LEU A 124 -11.99 15.93 -1.90
C LEU A 124 -13.47 16.28 -2.13
N VAL A 125 -14.26 15.35 -2.68
CA VAL A 125 -15.70 15.58 -2.89
C VAL A 125 -16.40 15.78 -1.54
N SER A 126 -16.02 15.02 -0.50
CA SER A 126 -16.58 15.20 0.85
C SER A 126 -16.38 16.62 1.39
N SER A 127 -15.30 17.31 1.01
CA SER A 127 -15.04 18.69 1.45
C SER A 127 -16.05 19.70 0.88
N VAL A 128 -16.64 19.43 -0.28
CA VAL A 128 -17.57 20.36 -0.95
C VAL A 128 -19.05 20.05 -0.66
N VAL A 129 -19.34 18.84 -0.17
CA VAL A 129 -20.72 18.39 0.08
C VAL A 129 -21.36 19.13 1.27
N GLN A 130 -22.53 19.72 1.06
CA GLN A 130 -23.22 20.56 2.04
C GLN A 130 -24.28 19.81 2.88
N THR A 131 -24.54 18.53 2.59
CA THR A 131 -25.58 17.75 3.29
C THR A 131 -24.99 16.51 3.97
N PHE A 132 -25.49 16.18 5.16
CA PHE A 132 -25.01 15.03 5.92
C PHE A 132 -25.14 13.69 5.17
N PRO A 133 -26.27 13.34 4.52
CA PRO A 133 -26.37 12.05 3.82
C PRO A 133 -25.35 11.88 2.70
N ALA A 134 -25.12 12.93 1.90
CA ALA A 134 -24.12 12.87 0.84
C ALA A 134 -22.69 12.82 1.43
N PHE A 135 -22.44 13.51 2.55
CA PHE A 135 -21.17 13.43 3.28
C PHE A 135 -20.91 12.01 3.80
N LEU A 136 -21.93 11.36 4.36
CA LEU A 136 -21.89 9.97 4.83
C LEU A 136 -21.55 8.99 3.70
N VAL A 137 -22.18 9.15 2.53
CA VAL A 137 -21.90 8.31 1.35
C VAL A 137 -20.47 8.52 0.85
N MET A 138 -19.99 9.76 0.76
CA MET A 138 -18.61 10.01 0.35
C MET A 138 -17.60 9.43 1.35
N ARG A 139 -17.89 9.48 2.66
CA ARG A 139 -17.06 8.86 3.70
C ARG A 139 -17.06 7.34 3.63
N PHE A 140 -18.20 6.72 3.31
CA PHE A 140 -18.26 5.30 3.01
C PHE A 140 -17.39 4.93 1.80
N ILE A 141 -17.44 5.70 0.70
CA ILE A 141 -16.59 5.49 -0.48
C ILE A 141 -15.11 5.69 -0.17
N SER A 142 -14.78 6.69 0.65
CA SER A 142 -13.43 6.90 1.17
C SER A 142 -12.95 5.67 1.95
N GLY A 143 -13.80 5.16 2.85
CA GLY A 143 -13.56 3.91 3.60
C GLY A 143 -13.33 2.71 2.69
N LEU A 144 -14.12 2.56 1.60
CA LEU A 144 -13.89 1.53 0.58
C LEU A 144 -12.48 1.63 -0.02
N GLY A 145 -12.01 2.84 -0.33
CA GLY A 145 -10.65 3.07 -0.83
C GLY A 145 -9.57 2.68 0.18
N VAL A 146 -9.68 3.19 1.42
CA VAL A 146 -8.72 2.92 2.52
C VAL A 146 -8.64 1.43 2.87
N GLY A 147 -9.78 0.74 2.88
CA GLY A 147 -9.84 -0.69 3.17
C GLY A 147 -9.03 -1.54 2.19
N GLY A 148 -8.92 -1.09 0.94
CA GLY A 148 -8.12 -1.75 -0.09
C GLY A 148 -6.66 -1.32 -0.10
N SER A 149 -6.37 -0.03 0.12
CA SER A 149 -5.00 0.49 0.08
C SER A 149 -4.13 -0.16 1.15
N ILE A 150 -4.59 -0.25 2.39
CA ILE A 150 -3.81 -0.79 3.52
C ILE A 150 -3.21 -2.18 3.20
N PRO A 151 -3.98 -3.24 2.92
CA PRO A 151 -3.43 -4.56 2.64
C PRO A 151 -2.57 -4.58 1.36
N LEU A 152 -2.93 -3.80 0.35
CA LEU A 152 -2.16 -3.73 -0.91
C LEU A 152 -0.80 -3.06 -0.71
N VAL A 153 -0.67 -2.05 0.16
CA VAL A 153 0.62 -1.43 0.51
C VAL A 153 1.56 -2.47 1.14
N TRP A 154 1.04 -3.28 2.07
CA TRP A 154 1.83 -4.33 2.72
C TRP A 154 2.29 -5.39 1.73
N ALA A 155 1.36 -5.90 0.92
CA ALA A 155 1.66 -6.88 -0.12
C ALA A 155 2.69 -6.32 -1.11
N TYR A 156 2.38 -5.17 -1.73
CA TYR A 156 3.23 -4.53 -2.72
C TYR A 156 4.65 -4.29 -2.19
N THR A 157 4.80 -3.69 -1.00
CA THR A 157 6.13 -3.39 -0.44
C THR A 157 6.90 -4.68 -0.13
N SER A 158 6.25 -5.69 0.45
CA SER A 158 6.91 -6.94 0.85
C SER A 158 7.44 -7.76 -0.33
N GLU A 159 6.76 -7.71 -1.47
CA GLU A 159 7.10 -8.47 -2.68
C GLU A 159 8.38 -7.95 -3.38
N PHE A 160 8.84 -6.73 -3.08
CA PHE A 160 10.15 -6.24 -3.55
C PHE A 160 11.28 -6.50 -2.57
N LEU A 161 10.99 -6.85 -1.32
CA LEU A 161 12.00 -6.87 -0.26
C LEU A 161 12.63 -8.26 -0.12
N PRO A 162 13.97 -8.38 -0.06
CA PRO A 162 14.63 -9.65 0.21
C PRO A 162 14.32 -10.12 1.63
N ALA A 163 14.14 -11.43 1.83
CA ALA A 163 13.72 -12.04 3.09
C ALA A 163 14.50 -11.52 4.32
N ARG A 164 15.82 -11.36 4.19
CA ARG A 164 16.71 -10.86 5.27
C ARG A 164 16.37 -9.45 5.77
N HIS A 165 15.91 -8.56 4.90
CA HIS A 165 15.62 -7.16 5.24
C HIS A 165 14.12 -6.85 5.34
N ARG A 166 13.27 -7.77 4.85
CA ARG A 166 11.82 -7.64 4.76
C ARG A 166 11.20 -7.19 6.08
N GLY A 167 11.49 -7.90 7.18
CA GLY A 167 10.95 -7.55 8.50
C GLY A 167 11.27 -6.11 8.94
N ARG A 168 12.54 -5.68 8.87
CA ARG A 168 12.96 -4.33 9.27
C ARG A 168 12.32 -3.25 8.40
N ALA A 169 12.29 -3.46 7.08
CA ALA A 169 11.70 -2.52 6.15
C ALA A 169 10.19 -2.37 6.36
N LEU A 170 9.48 -3.48 6.58
CA LEU A 170 8.06 -3.48 6.92
C LEU A 170 7.78 -2.81 8.28
N SER A 171 8.65 -2.98 9.28
CA SER A 171 8.54 -2.22 10.53
C SER A 171 8.70 -0.71 10.32
N VAL A 172 9.58 -0.29 9.40
CA VAL A 172 9.69 1.14 9.04
C VAL A 172 8.39 1.61 8.42
N VAL A 173 7.80 0.88 7.46
CA VAL A 173 6.48 1.21 6.89
C VAL A 173 5.40 1.30 7.98
N ALA A 174 5.42 0.40 8.97
CA ALA A 174 4.50 0.44 10.12
C ALA A 174 4.62 1.77 10.89
N ALA A 175 5.84 2.23 11.14
CA ALA A 175 6.11 3.45 11.91
C ALA A 175 5.53 4.71 11.22
N PHE A 176 5.45 4.71 9.88
CA PHE A 176 4.83 5.81 9.15
C PHE A 176 3.34 6.00 9.49
N TRP A 177 2.63 4.97 9.96
CA TRP A 177 1.27 5.11 10.47
C TRP A 177 1.20 6.15 11.59
N MET A 178 2.12 6.03 12.56
CA MET A 178 2.18 6.97 13.69
C MET A 178 2.59 8.37 13.24
N VAL A 179 3.50 8.46 12.27
CA VAL A 179 3.86 9.75 11.65
C VAL A 179 2.64 10.40 11.01
N GLY A 180 1.82 9.66 10.27
CA GLY A 180 0.56 10.15 9.70
C GLY A 180 -0.41 10.68 10.76
N ASN A 181 -0.57 9.96 11.88
CA ASN A 181 -1.42 10.40 13.00
C ASN A 181 -0.93 11.71 13.63
N VAL A 182 0.39 11.88 13.80
CA VAL A 182 0.96 13.13 14.30
C VAL A 182 0.74 14.27 13.31
N ILE A 183 0.97 14.03 12.00
CA ILE A 183 0.76 15.04 10.96
C ILE A 183 -0.69 15.52 10.96
N VAL A 184 -1.67 14.63 10.92
CA VAL A 184 -3.08 15.04 10.89
C VAL A 184 -3.53 15.74 12.17
N ALA A 185 -2.99 15.36 13.34
CA ALA A 185 -3.25 16.08 14.58
C ALA A 185 -2.70 17.51 14.54
N LEU A 186 -1.46 17.70 14.06
CA LEU A 186 -0.85 19.02 13.91
C LEU A 186 -1.60 19.88 12.87
N VAL A 187 -1.97 19.29 11.74
CA VAL A 187 -2.77 19.96 10.70
C VAL A 187 -4.16 20.32 11.24
N GLY A 188 -4.79 19.43 12.01
CA GLY A 188 -6.08 19.68 12.66
C GLY A 188 -5.99 20.84 13.66
N LEU A 189 -4.97 20.86 14.51
CA LEU A 189 -4.71 21.95 15.45
C LEU A 189 -4.44 23.29 14.77
N ALA A 190 -3.77 23.28 13.61
CA ALA A 190 -3.46 24.51 12.88
C ALA A 190 -4.65 25.06 12.09
N ILE A 191 -5.52 24.19 11.57
CA ILE A 191 -6.53 24.58 10.57
C ILE A 191 -7.94 24.67 11.17
N ILE A 192 -8.36 23.72 12.01
CA ILE A 192 -9.72 23.69 12.55
C ILE A 192 -10.06 24.97 13.34
N PRO A 193 -9.16 25.55 14.16
CA PRO A 193 -9.45 26.78 14.92
C PRO A 193 -9.44 28.07 14.09
N LEU A 194 -9.11 28.01 12.79
CA LEU A 194 -9.18 29.20 11.96
C LEU A 194 -10.65 29.58 11.80
N ASP A 195 -11.07 30.79 12.16
CA ASP A 195 -12.46 31.25 12.01
C ASP A 195 -12.69 31.80 10.59
N PHE A 196 -12.45 30.99 9.56
CA PHE A 196 -12.75 31.37 8.18
C PHE A 196 -14.00 30.65 7.67
N VAL A 197 -14.87 31.42 7.02
CA VAL A 197 -16.04 30.92 6.30
C VAL A 197 -16.14 31.70 5.00
N LEU A 198 -16.00 30.99 3.88
CA LEU A 198 -16.24 31.55 2.55
C LEU A 198 -17.65 31.17 2.13
N THR A 199 -18.56 32.15 2.12
CA THR A 199 -19.94 31.96 1.69
C THR A 199 -20.14 32.52 0.28
N SER A 200 -20.51 31.65 -0.65
CA SER A 200 -20.88 32.00 -2.02
C SER A 200 -22.29 31.47 -2.31
N GLY A 201 -23.31 32.26 -2.00
CA GLY A 201 -24.71 31.85 -2.15
C GLY A 201 -25.10 30.71 -1.20
N SER A 202 -25.58 29.59 -1.72
CA SER A 202 -25.94 28.38 -0.95
C SER A 202 -24.74 27.51 -0.55
N PHE A 203 -23.52 27.89 -0.94
CA PHE A 203 -22.30 27.15 -0.66
C PHE A 203 -21.53 27.78 0.49
N SER A 204 -21.28 27.01 1.55
CA SER A 204 -20.44 27.40 2.69
C SER A 204 -19.15 26.58 2.68
N PHE A 205 -18.01 27.26 2.68
CA PHE A 205 -16.70 26.63 2.80
C PHE A 205 -15.97 27.08 4.06
N SER A 206 -15.98 26.21 5.06
CA SER A 206 -15.42 26.43 6.40
C SER A 206 -14.07 25.72 6.59
N SER A 207 -13.39 26.02 7.69
CA SER A 207 -12.07 25.50 8.04
C SER A 207 -11.92 23.99 8.07
N TRP A 208 -12.93 23.29 8.58
CA TRP A 208 -12.94 21.83 8.61
C TRP A 208 -13.02 21.21 7.19
N ARG A 209 -13.55 21.94 6.20
CA ARG A 209 -13.58 21.49 4.80
C ARG A 209 -12.21 21.63 4.15
N LEU A 210 -11.48 22.71 4.43
CA LEU A 210 -10.08 22.85 4.01
C LEU A 210 -9.19 21.79 4.66
N PHE A 211 -9.42 21.49 5.95
CA PHE A 211 -8.75 20.40 6.64
C PHE A 211 -8.93 19.07 5.89
N LEU A 212 -10.16 18.74 5.46
CA LEU A 212 -10.41 17.56 4.63
C LEU A 212 -9.68 17.58 3.29
N VAL A 213 -9.63 18.73 2.60
CA VAL A 213 -8.86 18.86 1.36
C VAL A 213 -7.41 18.50 1.60
N ILE A 214 -6.79 19.04 2.65
CA ILE A 214 -5.38 18.81 2.97
C ILE A 214 -5.14 17.35 3.38
N CYS A 215 -6.07 16.71 4.08
CA CYS A 215 -5.99 15.28 4.40
C CYS A 215 -6.06 14.38 3.16
N ALA A 216 -6.82 14.77 2.12
CA ALA A 216 -6.95 14.00 0.89
C ALA A 216 -5.76 14.14 -0.07
N LEU A 217 -4.99 15.24 0.01
CA LEU A 217 -3.86 15.52 -0.89
C LEU A 217 -2.73 14.48 -0.82
N PRO A 218 -2.28 14.00 0.36
CA PRO A 218 -1.32 12.90 0.45
C PRO A 218 -1.74 11.68 -0.39
N SER A 219 -2.99 11.21 -0.22
CA SER A 219 -3.52 10.04 -0.94
C SER A 219 -3.46 10.24 -2.46
N LEU A 220 -3.84 11.44 -2.93
CA LEU A 220 -3.77 11.80 -4.35
C LEU A 220 -2.32 11.78 -4.86
N SER A 221 -1.42 12.45 -4.14
CA SER A 221 -0.03 12.60 -4.54
C SER A 221 0.71 11.26 -4.61
N ILE A 222 0.44 10.35 -3.67
CA ILE A 222 1.06 9.03 -3.60
C ILE A 222 0.47 8.10 -4.67
N GLY A 223 -0.84 8.15 -4.89
CA GLY A 223 -1.49 7.44 -5.98
C GLY A 223 -0.89 7.81 -7.34
N ILE A 224 -0.61 9.09 -7.58
CA ILE A 224 0.07 9.56 -8.79
C ILE A 224 1.53 9.07 -8.82
N TRP A 225 2.25 9.16 -7.71
CA TRP A 225 3.66 8.71 -7.64
C TRP A 225 3.81 7.22 -7.97
N LEU A 226 2.90 6.39 -7.49
CA LEU A 226 2.88 4.94 -7.73
C LEU A 226 2.73 4.57 -9.22
N ILE A 227 2.20 5.45 -10.07
CA ILE A 227 2.06 5.20 -11.53
C ILE A 227 3.43 4.96 -12.19
N TRP A 228 4.49 5.58 -11.68
CA TRP A 228 5.84 5.46 -12.24
C TRP A 228 6.65 4.29 -11.68
N LEU A 229 6.19 3.66 -10.59
CA LEU A 229 6.81 2.46 -10.04
C LEU A 229 6.42 1.22 -10.85
N PRO A 230 7.26 0.18 -10.92
CA PRO A 230 6.91 -1.05 -11.62
C PRO A 230 5.85 -1.85 -10.89
N GLU A 231 5.18 -2.74 -11.61
CA GLU A 231 4.33 -3.77 -11.00
C GLU A 231 5.21 -4.74 -10.19
N SER A 232 4.61 -5.42 -9.22
CA SER A 232 5.35 -6.39 -8.41
C SER A 232 5.95 -7.52 -9.26
N PRO A 233 7.24 -7.86 -9.09
CA PRO A 233 7.86 -8.96 -9.81
C PRO A 233 7.26 -10.32 -9.40
N MET A 234 6.81 -10.48 -8.15
CA MET A 234 6.14 -11.68 -7.68
C MET A 234 4.77 -11.87 -8.36
N PHE A 235 3.99 -10.80 -8.47
CA PHE A 235 2.72 -10.82 -9.20
C PHE A 235 2.93 -11.20 -10.68
N LEU A 236 3.94 -10.62 -11.33
CA LEU A 236 4.24 -10.93 -12.73
C LEU A 236 4.67 -12.40 -12.93
N LEU A 237 5.43 -12.95 -12.00
CA LEU A 237 5.82 -14.36 -12.00
C LEU A 237 4.58 -15.28 -11.88
N LEU A 238 3.67 -14.98 -10.96
CA LEU A 238 2.41 -15.72 -10.79
C LEU A 238 1.49 -15.65 -12.01
N GLN A 239 1.57 -14.57 -12.78
CA GLN A 239 0.84 -14.39 -14.04
C GLN A 239 1.55 -15.04 -15.25
N LEU A 240 2.60 -15.84 -15.02
CA LEU A 240 3.44 -16.46 -16.05
C LEU A 240 4.14 -15.45 -16.98
N LYS A 241 4.30 -14.20 -16.54
CA LYS A 241 4.95 -13.12 -17.29
C LYS A 241 6.41 -12.99 -16.88
N ASN A 242 7.16 -14.09 -17.03
CA ASN A 242 8.55 -14.19 -16.57
C ASN A 242 9.47 -13.12 -17.18
N SER A 243 9.27 -12.75 -18.44
CA SER A 243 10.05 -11.70 -19.10
C SER A 243 9.81 -10.30 -18.51
N GLU A 244 8.56 -9.97 -18.16
CA GLU A 244 8.23 -8.71 -17.48
C GLU A 244 8.78 -8.71 -16.05
N ALA A 245 8.66 -9.82 -15.32
CA ALA A 245 9.22 -9.97 -13.98
C ALA A 245 10.74 -9.76 -13.99
N LEU A 246 11.44 -10.36 -14.95
CA LEU A 246 12.88 -10.20 -15.13
C LEU A 246 13.26 -8.74 -15.45
N ALA A 247 12.49 -8.06 -16.30
CA ALA A 247 12.72 -6.65 -16.61
C ALA A 247 12.58 -5.74 -15.37
N VAL A 248 11.65 -6.06 -14.47
CA VAL A 248 11.52 -5.37 -13.18
C VAL A 248 12.77 -5.61 -12.31
N LEU A 249 13.21 -6.85 -12.16
CA LEU A 249 14.41 -7.20 -11.39
C LEU A 249 15.68 -6.55 -11.95
N GLN A 250 15.84 -6.52 -13.27
CA GLN A 250 16.94 -5.81 -13.94
C GLN A 250 16.91 -4.30 -13.66
N ARG A 251 15.72 -3.68 -13.65
CA ARG A 251 15.55 -2.27 -13.29
C ARG A 251 15.90 -2.03 -11.82
N MET A 252 15.53 -2.95 -10.93
CA MET A 252 15.91 -2.91 -9.51
C MET A 252 17.43 -2.98 -9.36
N PHE A 253 18.08 -3.94 -10.02
CA PHE A 253 19.54 -4.12 -10.00
C PHE A 253 20.28 -2.88 -10.47
N ALA A 254 19.88 -2.30 -11.61
CA ALA A 254 20.48 -1.09 -12.14
C ALA A 254 20.32 0.11 -11.18
N ALA A 255 19.14 0.27 -10.58
CA ALA A 255 18.86 1.34 -9.62
C ALA A 255 19.63 1.18 -8.30
N ASN A 256 19.87 -0.06 -7.85
CA ASN A 256 20.57 -0.33 -6.60
C ASN A 256 22.09 -0.27 -6.75
N THR A 257 22.64 -0.82 -7.83
CA THR A 257 24.10 -0.97 -8.02
C THR A 257 24.72 0.13 -8.87
N GLY A 258 23.92 0.85 -9.67
CA GLY A 258 24.40 1.80 -10.67
C GLY A 258 25.01 1.16 -11.93
N ARG A 259 24.97 -0.18 -12.04
CA ARG A 259 25.42 -0.93 -13.23
C ARG A 259 24.34 -0.99 -14.31
N LEU A 260 24.69 -1.46 -15.50
CA LEU A 260 23.71 -1.61 -16.58
C LEU A 260 22.75 -2.74 -16.24
N ALA A 261 21.48 -2.57 -16.61
CA ALA A 261 20.43 -3.59 -16.42
C ALA A 261 20.78 -4.94 -17.08
N LYS A 262 21.60 -4.92 -18.14
CA LYS A 262 22.08 -6.11 -18.86
C LYS A 262 23.10 -6.93 -18.06
N ASP A 263 23.75 -6.33 -17.07
CA ASP A 263 24.76 -6.99 -16.22
C ASP A 263 24.12 -7.78 -15.07
N TYR A 264 22.79 -7.84 -15.03
CA TYR A 264 22.05 -8.61 -14.03
C TYR A 264 22.34 -10.12 -14.22
N PRO A 265 22.75 -10.85 -13.16
CA PRO A 265 23.31 -12.20 -13.29
C PRO A 265 22.29 -13.30 -13.58
N ILE A 266 20.99 -13.03 -13.42
CA ILE A 266 19.92 -14.03 -13.60
C ILE A 266 19.17 -13.73 -14.90
N HIS A 267 18.98 -14.76 -15.71
CA HIS A 267 18.34 -14.66 -17.03
C HIS A 267 17.04 -15.47 -17.16
N SER A 268 16.80 -16.41 -16.25
CA SER A 268 15.58 -17.21 -16.17
C SER A 268 15.13 -17.33 -14.71
N LEU A 269 13.82 -17.28 -14.49
CA LEU A 269 13.20 -17.53 -13.18
C LEU A 269 12.49 -18.88 -13.23
N ARG A 270 12.56 -19.64 -12.14
CA ARG A 270 11.81 -20.89 -12.00
C ARG A 270 10.32 -20.55 -11.98
N SER A 271 9.53 -21.22 -12.83
CA SER A 271 8.07 -21.10 -12.76
C SER A 271 7.59 -21.74 -11.47
N LEU A 272 6.71 -21.07 -10.74
CA LEU A 272 5.99 -21.69 -9.64
C LEU A 272 5.03 -22.72 -10.25
N GLU A 273 5.32 -24.01 -10.07
CA GLU A 273 4.35 -25.06 -10.37
C GLU A 273 3.15 -24.88 -9.43
N THR A 274 1.99 -24.58 -10.01
CA THR A 274 0.71 -24.42 -9.28
C THR A 274 -0.01 -25.73 -9.11
#